data_AF-A0A6J7KY61-F1
#
_entry.id   AF-A0A6J7KY61-F1
#
_cell.length_a   1.000
_cell.length_b   1.000
_cell.length_c   1.000
_cell.angle_alpha   90.00
_cell.angle_beta   90.00
_cell.angle_gamma   90.00
#
_symmetry.space_group_name_H-M   'P 1'
#
loop_
_entity.id
_entity.type
_entity.pdbx_description
1 polymer ?
#
loop_
_entity_poly.entity_id
_entity_poly.type
_entity_poly.pdbx_seq_one_letter_code
_entity_poly.pdbx_strand_id
1 'polypeptide(L)'
;MDRSSGESGDAAEADRRARDVAAERIERAHSRLVRDGRTIDGSSKPEALHDLRKDAKRLRYLLECFGSLFPAEDLSVAVKPLKSLQDVLGEFQDTEVQAHALAQFGRQLDTEGASTDTILAMGGAIEQLSVRQSRARREFAARFESFDSREVEHAYASITGTGTTKSKKRKKKNR
;
A
#
# COMPACT_ATOMS: atom_id res chain seq x y z
N MET A 1 -0.30 -40.64 -31.68
CA MET A 1 -1.44 -39.72 -31.57
C MET A 1 -1.72 -39.48 -30.09
N ASP A 2 -1.92 -38.22 -29.75
CA ASP A 2 -2.55 -37.71 -28.52
C ASP A 2 -1.74 -37.70 -27.19
N ARG A 3 -0.90 -36.67 -27.01
CA ARG A 3 -0.43 -36.19 -25.69
C ARG A 3 -0.77 -34.71 -25.43
N SER A 4 -1.45 -34.05 -26.35
CA SER A 4 -1.65 -32.59 -26.35
C SER A 4 -2.75 -32.13 -25.38
N SER A 5 -3.74 -32.98 -25.10
CA SER A 5 -4.91 -32.61 -24.29
C SER A 5 -4.69 -32.63 -22.77
N GLY A 6 -3.60 -33.24 -22.27
CA GLY A 6 -3.32 -33.35 -20.82
C GLY A 6 -2.60 -32.14 -20.21
N GLU A 7 -1.59 -31.60 -20.90
CA GLU A 7 -0.76 -30.48 -20.39
C GLU A 7 -1.55 -29.16 -20.28
N SER A 8 -2.54 -28.97 -21.16
CA SER A 8 -3.39 -27.78 -21.18
C SER A 8 -4.36 -27.71 -19.99
N GLY A 9 -4.74 -28.87 -19.44
CA GLY A 9 -5.66 -28.98 -18.29
C GLY A 9 -4.98 -28.70 -16.95
N ASP A 10 -3.74 -29.17 -16.79
CA ASP A 10 -2.94 -28.95 -15.57
C ASP A 10 -2.49 -27.50 -15.43
N ALA A 11 -2.08 -26.86 -16.52
CA ALA A 11 -1.72 -25.43 -16.51
C ALA A 11 -2.91 -24.55 -16.11
N ALA A 12 -4.10 -24.80 -16.67
CA ALA A 12 -5.30 -24.04 -16.34
C ALA A 12 -5.78 -24.25 -14.89
N GLU A 13 -5.51 -25.41 -14.30
CA GLU A 13 -5.80 -25.69 -12.88
C GLU A 13 -4.78 -25.03 -11.95
N ALA A 14 -3.51 -25.02 -12.33
CA ALA A 14 -2.46 -24.30 -11.61
C ALA A 14 -2.75 -22.79 -11.56
N ASP A 15 -3.14 -22.19 -12.69
CA ASP A 15 -3.49 -20.77 -12.77
C ASP A 15 -4.69 -20.41 -11.89
N ARG A 16 -5.72 -21.29 -11.82
CA ARG A 16 -6.86 -21.10 -10.91
C ARG A 16 -6.42 -21.06 -9.45
N ARG A 17 -5.61 -22.04 -9.02
CA ARG A 17 -5.11 -22.09 -7.64
C ARG A 17 -4.21 -20.90 -7.31
N ALA A 18 -3.36 -20.48 -8.25
CA ALA A 18 -2.54 -19.29 -8.11
C ALA A 18 -3.41 -18.03 -7.93
N ARG A 19 -4.47 -17.89 -8.73
CA ARG A 19 -5.44 -16.80 -8.61
C ARG A 19 -6.15 -16.82 -7.26
N ASP A 20 -6.63 -17.98 -6.79
CA ASP A 20 -7.34 -18.10 -5.51
C ASP A 20 -6.44 -17.72 -4.32
N VAL A 21 -5.19 -18.20 -4.31
CA VAL A 21 -4.21 -17.84 -3.27
C VAL A 21 -3.87 -16.35 -3.35
N ALA A 22 -3.68 -15.79 -4.55
CA ALA A 22 -3.40 -14.37 -4.72
C ALA A 22 -4.57 -13.50 -4.22
N ALA A 23 -5.80 -13.87 -4.57
CA ALA A 23 -7.02 -13.20 -4.12
C ALA A 23 -7.12 -13.15 -2.58
N GLU A 24 -6.95 -14.30 -1.91
CA GLU A 24 -6.96 -14.38 -0.44
C GLU A 24 -5.89 -13.50 0.21
N ARG A 25 -4.68 -13.46 -0.37
CA ARG A 25 -3.58 -12.63 0.15
C ARG A 25 -3.82 -11.14 -0.08
N ILE A 26 -4.34 -10.76 -1.23
CA ILE A 26 -4.70 -9.37 -1.56
C ILE A 26 -5.81 -8.89 -0.63
N GLU A 27 -6.86 -9.69 -0.43
CA GLU A 27 -7.96 -9.35 0.47
C GLU A 27 -7.44 -9.07 1.89
N ARG A 28 -6.65 -10.00 2.45
CA ARG A 28 -6.10 -9.84 3.79
C ARG A 28 -5.20 -8.61 3.92
N ALA A 29 -4.35 -8.35 2.92
CA ALA A 29 -3.47 -7.19 2.92
C ALA A 29 -4.28 -5.89 2.84
N HIS A 30 -5.30 -5.83 1.98
CA HIS A 30 -6.21 -4.70 1.85
C HIS A 30 -7.00 -4.46 3.15
N SER A 31 -7.68 -5.47 3.70
CA SER A 31 -8.46 -5.35 4.93
C SER A 31 -7.60 -4.91 6.12
N ARG A 32 -6.36 -5.42 6.20
CA ARG A 32 -5.42 -4.97 7.22
C ARG A 32 -5.03 -3.51 7.05
N LEU A 33 -4.68 -3.10 5.83
CA LEU A 33 -4.31 -1.71 5.53
C LEU A 33 -5.45 -0.74 5.86
N VAL A 34 -6.68 -1.09 5.49
CA VAL A 34 -7.88 -0.29 5.81
C VAL A 34 -8.11 -0.24 7.32
N ARG A 35 -8.09 -1.39 8.00
CA ARG A 35 -8.30 -1.45 9.46
C ARG A 35 -7.27 -0.61 10.20
N ASP A 36 -5.99 -0.80 9.89
CA ASP A 36 -4.90 -0.12 10.60
C ASP A 36 -4.91 1.39 10.23
N GLY A 37 -5.20 1.75 8.98
CA GLY A 37 -5.30 3.15 8.55
C GLY A 37 -6.46 3.93 9.16
N ARG A 38 -7.61 3.28 9.40
CA ARG A 38 -8.77 3.89 10.11
C ARG A 38 -8.45 4.26 11.57
N THR A 39 -7.38 3.72 12.14
CA THR A 39 -6.95 4.08 13.51
C THR A 39 -6.03 5.30 13.56
N ILE A 40 -5.57 5.80 12.41
CA ILE A 40 -4.65 6.94 12.35
C ILE A 40 -5.43 8.25 12.40
N ASP A 41 -5.05 9.10 13.35
CA ASP A 41 -5.57 10.44 13.56
C ASP A 41 -4.43 11.47 13.68
N GLY A 42 -4.75 12.73 14.00
CA GLY A 42 -3.77 13.80 14.17
C GLY A 42 -2.80 13.60 15.34
N SER A 43 -3.13 12.73 16.30
CA SER A 43 -2.34 12.46 17.51
C SER A 43 -1.46 11.21 17.40
N SER A 44 -1.65 10.38 16.37
CA SER A 44 -0.93 9.12 16.26
C SER A 44 0.57 9.33 16.10
N LYS A 45 1.37 8.48 16.73
CA LYS A 45 2.83 8.58 16.67
C LYS A 45 3.36 8.32 15.25
N PRO A 46 4.54 8.85 14.87
CA PRO A 46 5.14 8.62 13.55
C PRO A 46 5.24 7.14 13.16
N GLU A 47 5.49 6.26 14.13
CA GLU A 47 5.63 4.81 13.91
C GLU A 47 4.36 4.19 13.31
N ALA A 48 3.18 4.74 13.61
CA ALA A 48 1.92 4.24 13.05
C ALA A 48 1.86 4.40 11.53
N LEU A 49 2.34 5.53 10.99
CA LEU A 49 2.40 5.74 9.53
C LEU A 49 3.51 4.90 8.91
N HIS A 50 4.63 4.71 9.61
CA HIS A 50 5.68 3.82 9.14
C HIS A 50 5.17 2.37 9.01
N ASP A 51 4.48 1.85 10.01
CA ASP A 51 3.91 0.50 9.93
C ASP A 51 2.84 0.39 8.85
N LEU A 52 1.98 1.40 8.70
CA LEU A 52 1.01 1.46 7.62
C LEU A 52 1.69 1.48 6.24
N ARG A 53 2.81 2.17 6.09
CA ARG A 53 3.62 2.17 4.86
C ARG A 53 4.12 0.77 4.51
N LYS A 54 4.53 -0.03 5.51
CA LYS A 54 4.93 -1.42 5.27
C LYS A 54 3.76 -2.23 4.72
N ASP A 55 2.57 -2.03 5.27
CA ASP A 55 1.35 -2.71 4.80
C ASP A 55 0.93 -2.27 3.40
N ALA A 56 1.02 -0.97 3.08
CA ALA A 56 0.76 -0.45 1.74
C ALA A 56 1.74 -1.03 0.70
N LYS A 57 3.04 -1.15 1.05
CA LYS A 57 4.04 -1.81 0.19
C LYS A 57 3.73 -3.28 -0.04
N ARG A 58 3.33 -4.01 1.01
CA ARG A 58 2.94 -5.43 0.90
C ARG A 58 1.80 -5.60 -0.08
N LEU A 59 0.76 -4.76 0.02
CA LEU A 59 -0.37 -4.78 -0.90
C LEU A 59 0.07 -4.45 -2.34
N ARG A 60 0.89 -3.41 -2.53
CA ARG A 60 1.42 -3.07 -3.86
C ARG A 60 2.19 -4.23 -4.48
N TYR A 61 3.06 -4.89 -3.72
CA TYR A 61 3.85 -6.02 -4.24
C TYR A 61 2.97 -7.20 -4.64
N LEU A 62 1.90 -7.49 -3.90
CA LEU A 62 0.93 -8.51 -4.30
C LEU A 62 0.26 -8.15 -5.63
N LEU A 63 -0.16 -6.90 -5.80
CA LEU A 63 -0.79 -6.42 -7.04
C LEU A 63 0.20 -6.38 -8.21
N GLU A 64 1.49 -6.07 -7.98
CA GLU A 64 2.53 -6.11 -9.02
C GLU A 64 2.83 -7.55 -9.45
N CYS A 65 2.92 -8.49 -8.50
CA CYS A 65 3.24 -9.88 -8.81
C CYS A 65 2.07 -10.64 -9.44
N PHE A 66 0.84 -10.40 -8.99
CA PHE A 66 -0.33 -11.20 -9.36
C PHE A 66 -1.38 -10.43 -10.14
N GLY A 67 -1.17 -9.13 -10.41
CA GLY A 67 -2.13 -8.28 -11.11
C GLY A 67 -2.53 -8.85 -12.47
N SER A 68 -1.61 -9.46 -13.22
CA SER A 68 -1.93 -10.05 -14.53
C SER A 68 -2.98 -11.17 -14.49
N LEU A 69 -3.32 -11.70 -13.31
CA LEU A 69 -4.34 -12.73 -13.13
C LEU A 69 -5.77 -12.16 -13.06
N PHE A 70 -5.93 -10.83 -12.96
CA PHE A 70 -7.21 -10.15 -12.73
C PHE A 70 -7.54 -9.13 -13.84
N PRO A 71 -8.80 -8.68 -13.97
CA PRO A 71 -9.18 -7.67 -14.96
C PRO A 71 -8.42 -6.34 -14.76
N ALA A 72 -7.89 -5.78 -15.85
CA ALA A 72 -7.10 -4.55 -15.81
C ALA A 72 -7.89 -3.32 -15.31
N GLU A 73 -9.20 -3.29 -15.55
CA GLU A 73 -10.09 -2.21 -15.12
C GLU A 73 -10.16 -2.12 -13.59
N ASP A 74 -10.50 -3.23 -12.92
CA ASP A 74 -10.57 -3.29 -11.45
C ASP A 74 -9.21 -3.01 -10.79
N LEU A 75 -8.12 -3.51 -11.39
CA LEU A 75 -6.77 -3.22 -10.91
C LEU A 75 -6.43 -1.74 -11.01
N SER A 76 -6.83 -1.06 -12.08
CA SER A 76 -6.57 0.38 -12.24
C SER A 76 -7.26 1.18 -11.14
N VAL A 77 -8.52 0.86 -10.86
CA VAL A 77 -9.32 1.48 -9.79
C VAL A 77 -8.70 1.21 -8.42
N ALA A 78 -8.22 -0.02 -8.15
CA ALA A 78 -7.60 -0.39 -6.87
C ALA A 78 -6.20 0.22 -6.67
N VAL A 79 -5.38 0.27 -7.72
CA VAL A 79 -3.96 0.67 -7.64
C VAL A 79 -3.78 2.18 -7.57
N LYS A 80 -4.61 2.97 -8.25
CA LYS A 80 -4.41 4.43 -8.33
C LYS A 80 -4.50 5.11 -6.95
N PRO A 81 -5.52 4.87 -6.11
CA PRO A 81 -5.58 5.43 -4.76
C PRO A 81 -4.51 4.86 -3.84
N LEU A 82 -4.16 3.57 -4.01
CA LEU A 82 -3.06 2.94 -3.25
C LEU A 82 -1.70 3.61 -3.53
N LYS A 83 -1.42 4.00 -4.77
CA LYS A 83 -0.20 4.77 -5.12
C LYS A 83 -0.22 6.14 -4.44
N SER A 84 -1.33 6.85 -4.55
CA SER A 84 -1.52 8.16 -3.92
C SER A 84 -1.33 8.12 -2.39
N LEU A 85 -1.82 7.08 -1.73
CA LEU A 85 -1.59 6.83 -0.31
C LEU A 85 -0.11 6.52 -0.01
N GLN A 86 0.53 5.68 -0.82
CA GLN A 86 1.95 5.36 -0.66
C GLN A 86 2.86 6.58 -0.85
N ASP A 87 2.54 7.50 -1.76
CA ASP A 87 3.34 8.71 -2.00
C ASP A 87 3.41 9.57 -0.73
N VAL A 88 2.27 9.77 -0.07
CA VAL A 88 2.20 10.55 1.17
C VAL A 88 2.88 9.84 2.34
N LEU A 89 2.69 8.52 2.47
CA LEU A 89 3.37 7.71 3.49
C LEU A 89 4.90 7.69 3.25
N GLY A 90 5.33 7.68 1.98
CA GLY A 90 6.71 7.79 1.56
C GLY A 90 7.32 9.13 1.96
N GLU A 91 6.70 10.24 1.56
CA GLU A 91 7.15 11.59 1.91
C GLU A 91 7.27 11.78 3.43
N PHE A 92 6.30 11.28 4.20
CA PHE A 92 6.35 11.36 5.67
C PHE A 92 7.57 10.61 6.25
N GLN A 93 7.83 9.38 5.78
CA GLN A 93 8.96 8.59 6.26
C GLN A 93 10.30 9.14 5.79
N ASP A 94 10.38 9.59 4.54
CA ASP A 94 11.62 10.09 3.95
C ASP A 94 12.05 11.40 4.63
N THR A 95 11.11 12.28 4.93
CA THR A 95 11.39 13.52 5.68
C THR A 95 11.83 13.25 7.12
N GLU A 96 11.24 12.25 7.78
CA GLU A 96 11.65 11.80 9.13
C GLU A 96 13.11 11.32 9.15
N VAL A 97 13.45 10.41 8.24
CA VAL A 97 14.80 9.85 8.13
C VAL A 97 15.82 10.93 7.75
N GLN A 98 15.49 11.80 6.79
CA GLN A 98 16.38 12.88 6.35
C GLN A 98 16.62 13.91 7.45
N ALA A 99 15.59 14.30 8.20
CA ALA A 99 15.72 15.25 9.29
C ALA A 99 16.61 14.69 10.41
N HIS A 100 16.40 13.42 10.77
CA HIS A 100 17.25 12.74 11.75
C HIS A 100 18.71 12.64 11.29
N ALA A 101 18.95 12.25 10.04
CA ALA A 101 20.29 12.16 9.47
C ALA A 101 21.00 13.53 9.45
N LEU A 102 20.31 14.60 9.00
CA LEU A 102 20.86 15.95 9.01
C LEU A 102 21.17 16.43 10.42
N ALA A 103 20.30 16.15 11.40
CA ALA A 103 20.55 16.52 12.79
C ALA A 103 21.78 15.80 13.36
N GLN A 104 21.99 14.52 13.00
CA GLN A 104 23.20 13.77 13.38
C GLN A 104 24.46 14.36 12.74
N PHE A 105 24.41 14.63 11.42
CA PHE A 105 25.53 15.26 10.72
C PHE A 105 25.86 16.65 11.27
N GLY A 106 24.84 17.45 11.61
CA GLY A 106 25.05 18.79 12.15
C GLY A 106 25.77 18.77 13.50
N ARG A 107 25.43 17.82 14.37
CA ARG A 107 26.14 17.62 15.65
C ARG A 107 27.58 17.19 15.43
N GLN A 108 27.85 16.32 14.45
CA GLN A 108 29.21 15.92 14.14
C GLN A 108 30.03 17.10 13.60
N LEU A 109 29.49 17.85 12.65
CA LEU A 109 30.15 19.01 12.07
C LEU A 109 30.42 20.11 13.11
N ASP A 110 29.52 20.32 14.06
CA ASP A 110 29.73 21.24 15.18
C ASP A 110 30.95 20.84 16.02
N THR A 111 31.09 19.55 16.33
CA THR A 111 32.28 19.04 17.04
C THR A 111 33.58 19.13 16.23
N GLU A 112 33.48 19.11 14.90
CA GLU A 112 34.61 19.25 13.98
C GLU A 112 34.95 20.72 13.67
N GLY A 113 34.24 21.68 14.29
CA GLY A 113 34.51 23.12 14.14
C GLY A 113 33.95 23.73 12.86
N ALA A 114 32.83 23.20 12.35
CA ALA A 114 32.13 23.81 11.23
C ALA A 114 31.70 25.26 11.52
N SER A 115 31.57 26.07 10.46
CA SER A 115 31.17 27.47 10.63
C SER A 115 29.72 27.60 11.10
N THR A 116 29.43 28.69 11.79
CA THR A 116 28.06 29.04 12.19
C THR A 116 27.10 29.06 11.01
N ASP A 117 27.55 29.57 9.85
CA ASP A 117 26.73 29.59 8.62
C ASP A 117 26.32 28.19 8.16
N THR A 118 27.22 27.21 8.27
CA THR A 118 26.91 25.80 7.96
C THR A 118 25.88 25.25 8.93
N ILE A 119 26.05 25.46 10.24
CA ILE A 119 25.10 24.98 11.25
C ILE A 119 23.72 25.62 11.05
N LEU A 120 23.66 26.92 10.77
CA LEU A 120 22.41 27.63 10.47
C LEU A 120 21.73 27.09 9.20
N ALA A 121 22.50 26.84 8.14
CA ALA A 121 21.98 26.25 6.90
C ALA A 121 21.37 24.87 7.13
N MET A 122 22.00 24.03 7.97
CA MET A 122 21.47 22.72 8.34
C MET A 122 20.18 22.83 9.15
N GLY A 123 20.11 23.77 10.11
CA GLY A 123 18.88 24.05 10.85
C GLY A 123 17.73 24.46 9.91
N GLY A 124 18.00 25.33 8.94
CA GLY A 124 17.02 25.70 7.91
C GLY A 124 16.56 24.53 7.05
N ALA A 125 17.46 23.61 6.70
CA ALA A 125 17.12 22.40 5.95
C ALA A 125 16.23 21.44 6.76
N ILE A 126 16.53 21.25 8.05
CA ILE A 126 15.72 20.44 8.97
C ILE A 126 14.31 21.02 9.10
N GLU A 127 14.19 22.35 9.22
CA GLU A 127 12.89 23.01 9.30
C GLU A 127 12.06 22.81 8.02
N GLN A 128 12.69 22.91 6.84
CA GLN A 128 12.00 22.63 5.58
C GLN A 128 11.48 21.18 5.51
N LEU A 129 12.24 20.21 6.02
CA LEU A 129 11.81 18.82 6.11
C LEU A 129 10.64 18.66 7.10
N SER A 130 10.66 19.35 8.24
CA SER A 130 9.56 19.37 9.22
C SER A 130 8.25 19.90 8.61
N VAL A 131 8.33 20.97 7.80
CA VAL A 131 7.17 21.53 7.08
C VAL A 131 6.61 20.52 6.08
N ARG A 132 7.47 19.84 5.31
CA ARG A 132 7.07 18.81 4.35
C ARG A 132 6.45 17.60 5.04
N GLN A 133 7.04 17.13 6.13
CA GLN A 133 6.51 16.03 6.95
C GLN A 133 5.10 16.37 7.47
N SER A 134 4.93 17.58 8.01
CA SER A 134 3.63 18.06 8.51
C SER A 134 2.59 18.16 7.40
N ARG A 135 2.98 18.58 6.19
CA ARG A 135 2.10 18.59 5.02
C ARG A 135 1.68 17.17 4.64
N ALA A 136 2.62 16.24 4.52
CA ALA A 136 2.31 14.85 4.23
C ALA A 136 1.35 14.27 5.28
N ARG A 137 1.57 14.57 6.56
CA ARG A 137 0.66 14.13 7.62
C ARG A 137 -0.76 14.67 7.49
N ARG A 138 -0.92 15.94 7.06
CA ARG A 138 -2.25 16.53 6.81
C ARG A 138 -2.93 15.93 5.57
N GLU A 139 -2.16 15.66 4.52
CA GLU A 139 -2.68 15.07 3.28
C GLU A 139 -3.10 13.61 3.46
N PHE A 140 -2.50 12.89 4.43
CA PHE A 140 -2.79 11.49 4.70
C PHE A 140 -4.29 11.22 4.81
N ALA A 141 -5.04 12.01 5.59
CA ALA A 141 -6.46 11.78 5.82
C ALA A 141 -7.26 11.78 4.51
N ALA A 142 -7.03 12.77 3.63
CA ALA A 142 -7.70 12.86 2.35
C ALA A 142 -7.30 11.72 1.38
N ARG A 143 -6.01 11.33 1.35
CA ARG A 143 -5.57 10.20 0.50
C ARG A 143 -6.12 8.87 1.01
N PHE A 144 -6.17 8.70 2.33
CA PHE A 144 -6.71 7.52 2.95
C PHE A 144 -8.22 7.41 2.74
N GLU A 145 -8.97 8.50 2.86
CA GLU A 145 -10.42 8.54 2.55
C GLU A 145 -10.70 8.15 1.09
N SER A 146 -9.90 8.64 0.14
CA SER A 146 -10.01 8.22 -1.26
C SER A 146 -9.73 6.72 -1.45
N PHE A 147 -8.75 6.18 -0.72
CA PHE A 147 -8.42 4.76 -0.73
C PHE A 147 -9.47 3.89 -0.02
N ASP A 148 -10.08 4.37 1.06
CA ASP A 148 -11.14 3.70 1.83
C ASP A 148 -12.55 3.95 1.26
N SER A 149 -12.62 4.34 -0.02
CA SER A 149 -13.89 4.62 -0.69
C SER A 149 -14.60 3.32 -1.09
N ARG A 150 -15.94 3.39 -1.20
CA ARG A 150 -16.76 2.26 -1.66
C ARG A 150 -16.39 1.76 -3.06
N GLU A 151 -15.92 2.65 -3.92
CA GLU A 151 -15.47 2.31 -5.27
C GLU A 151 -14.23 1.41 -5.22
N VAL A 152 -13.23 1.77 -4.40
CA VAL A 152 -12.02 0.98 -4.19
C VAL A 152 -12.34 -0.33 -3.48
N GLU A 153 -13.18 -0.31 -2.46
CA GLU A 153 -13.65 -1.51 -1.76
C GLU A 153 -14.30 -2.50 -2.74
N HIS A 154 -15.17 -2.02 -3.63
CA HIS A 154 -15.80 -2.84 -4.65
C HIS A 154 -14.78 -3.40 -5.65
N ALA A 155 -13.80 -2.60 -6.08
CA ALA A 155 -12.74 -3.08 -6.97
C ALA A 155 -11.93 -4.22 -6.33
N TYR A 156 -11.54 -4.08 -5.06
CA TYR A 156 -10.89 -5.16 -4.33
C TYR A 156 -11.80 -6.38 -4.16
N ALA A 157 -13.09 -6.21 -3.88
CA ALA A 157 -14.04 -7.32 -3.76
C ALA A 157 -14.27 -8.07 -5.10
N SER A 158 -14.21 -7.36 -6.22
CA SER A 158 -14.26 -7.94 -7.57
C SER A 158 -13.01 -8.77 -7.86
N ILE A 159 -11.82 -8.22 -7.55
CA ILE A 159 -10.52 -8.90 -7.70
C ILE A 159 -10.48 -10.18 -6.85
N THR A 160 -10.96 -10.14 -5.61
CA THR A 160 -10.79 -11.24 -4.64
C THR A 160 -11.94 -12.24 -4.66
N GLY A 161 -13.00 -11.99 -5.43
CA GLY A 161 -14.17 -12.88 -5.52
C GLY A 161 -15.05 -12.91 -4.28
N THR A 162 -14.88 -11.96 -3.36
CA THR A 162 -15.73 -11.81 -2.17
C THR A 162 -17.07 -11.15 -2.48
N GLY A 163 -17.23 -10.57 -3.68
CA GLY A 163 -18.51 -10.20 -4.27
C GLY A 163 -19.09 -11.32 -5.15
N THR A 164 -20.11 -12.03 -4.65
CA THR A 164 -20.93 -13.03 -5.39
C THR A 164 -20.43 -14.49 -5.39
N THR A 165 -20.40 -15.12 -4.21
CA THR A 165 -20.37 -16.59 -4.09
C THR A 165 -21.42 -17.13 -3.10
N LYS A 166 -22.69 -16.71 -3.25
CA LYS A 166 -23.86 -17.45 -2.72
C LYS A 166 -25.09 -17.37 -3.63
N SER A 167 -24.99 -17.73 -4.92
CA SER A 167 -26.20 -18.06 -5.70
C SER A 167 -25.91 -18.86 -6.97
N LYS A 168 -25.45 -20.11 -6.84
CA LYS A 168 -25.56 -21.14 -7.90
C LYS A 168 -25.27 -22.55 -7.35
N LYS A 169 -26.00 -22.95 -6.31
CA LYS A 169 -26.03 -24.36 -5.86
C LYS A 169 -27.42 -24.80 -5.41
N ARG A 170 -28.46 -24.48 -6.21
CA ARG A 170 -29.81 -25.05 -6.10
C ARG A 170 -30.49 -25.09 -7.48
N LYS A 171 -30.03 -25.99 -8.35
CA LYS A 171 -30.80 -26.53 -9.50
C LYS A 171 -30.09 -27.76 -10.07
N LYS A 172 -30.16 -28.89 -9.34
CA LYS A 172 -30.10 -30.27 -9.86
C LYS A 172 -30.16 -31.27 -8.69
N LYS A 173 -31.36 -31.45 -8.14
CA LYS A 173 -31.83 -32.70 -7.52
C LYS A 173 -33.30 -32.51 -7.15
N ASN A 174 -34.15 -32.98 -8.06
CA ASN A 174 -35.39 -33.72 -7.81
C ASN A 174 -35.99 -33.98 -9.19
N ARG A 175 -35.49 -35.06 -9.78
CA ARG A 175 -36.31 -35.97 -10.57
C ARG A 175 -36.98 -36.90 -9.57
#